data_AF-A0A7X0F0T9-F1
#
_entry.id   AF-A0A7X0F0T9-F1
#
_cell.length_a   1.000
_cell.length_b   1.000
_cell.length_c   1.000
_cell.angle_alpha   90.00
_cell.angle_beta   90.00
_cell.angle_gamma   90.00
#
_symmetry.space_group_name_H-M   'P 1'
#
loop_
_entity.id
_entity.type
_entity.pdbx_description
1 polymer ?
#
loop_
_entity_poly.entity_id
_entity_poly.type
_entity_poly.pdbx_seq_one_letter_code
_entity_poly.pdbx_strand_id
1 'polypeptide(L)'
;MNPGTKPKTAEQAATWLAYALSEMGVEADVNGNEHVALVSVYTNLVVWTDGTYFSWWSGRLTKVARRRVYAYCPSDDPLTAARRVSMRLENLKRQERDR
;
A
#
# COMPACT_ATOMS: atom_id res chain seq x y z
N MET A 1 9.30 20.21 13.69
CA MET A 1 9.75 18.82 13.88
C MET A 1 10.07 18.65 15.35
N ASN A 2 9.41 17.73 16.07
CA ASN A 2 9.75 17.42 17.46
C ASN A 2 10.94 16.45 17.46
N PRO A 3 12.05 16.75 18.16
CA PRO A 3 13.29 15.96 18.09
C PRO A 3 13.24 14.61 18.84
N GLY A 4 12.06 14.18 19.35
CA GLY A 4 11.92 12.99 20.20
C GLY A 4 11.28 11.76 19.54
N THR A 5 10.73 11.88 18.33
CA THR A 5 10.13 10.73 17.63
C THR A 5 11.15 10.19 16.65
N LYS A 6 11.69 8.98 16.92
CA LYS A 6 12.53 8.30 15.93
C LYS A 6 11.76 8.19 14.60
N PRO A 7 12.41 8.42 13.46
CA PRO A 7 11.76 8.22 12.17
C PRO A 7 11.27 6.78 12.07
N LYS A 8 10.04 6.63 11.58
CA LYS A 8 9.39 5.35 11.37
C LYS A 8 10.15 4.56 10.29
N THR A 9 10.52 3.32 10.58
CA THR A 9 11.15 2.45 9.57
C THR A 9 10.13 1.99 8.53
N ALA A 10 10.61 1.54 7.38
CA ALA A 10 9.75 1.00 6.33
C ALA A 10 8.93 -0.20 6.83
N GLU A 11 9.56 -1.12 7.56
CA GLU A 11 8.88 -2.27 8.18
C GLU A 11 7.78 -1.83 9.16
N GLN A 12 8.05 -0.85 10.03
CA GLN A 12 7.03 -0.32 10.95
C GLN A 12 5.84 0.28 10.20
N ALA A 13 6.10 1.05 9.15
CA ALA A 13 5.04 1.61 8.30
C ALA A 13 4.22 0.49 7.63
N ALA A 14 4.87 -0.54 7.10
CA ALA A 14 4.21 -1.67 6.47
C ALA A 14 3.35 -2.46 7.48
N THR A 15 3.84 -2.70 8.69
CA THR A 15 3.07 -3.35 9.77
C THR A 15 1.83 -2.55 10.15
N TRP A 16 1.94 -1.23 10.28
CA TRP A 16 0.77 -0.38 10.60
C TRP A 16 -0.26 -0.38 9.48
N LEU A 17 0.17 -0.40 8.23
CA LEU A 17 -0.75 -0.54 7.09
C LEU A 17 -1.43 -1.92 7.11
N ALA A 18 -0.69 -3.00 7.35
CA ALA A 18 -1.25 -4.34 7.44
C ALA A 18 -2.29 -4.45 8.57
N TYR A 19 -2.01 -3.85 9.73
CA TYR A 19 -2.98 -3.77 10.82
C TYR A 19 -4.23 -2.95 10.43
N ALA A 20 -4.05 -1.78 9.80
CA ALA A 20 -5.17 -0.98 9.32
C ALA A 20 -6.02 -1.71 8.26
N LEU A 21 -5.41 -2.57 7.44
CA LEU A 21 -6.11 -3.45 6.49
C LEU A 21 -6.86 -4.59 7.20
N SER A 22 -6.27 -5.20 8.24
CA SER A 22 -6.92 -6.28 8.98
C SER A 22 -8.18 -5.79 9.71
N GLU A 23 -8.17 -4.56 10.24
CA GLU A 23 -9.37 -3.93 10.83
C GLU A 23 -10.50 -3.75 9.80
N MET A 24 -10.20 -3.83 8.50
CA MET A 24 -11.17 -3.79 7.40
C MET A 24 -11.46 -5.18 6.81
N GLY A 25 -10.97 -6.25 7.43
CA GLY A 25 -11.12 -7.63 6.95
C GLY A 25 -10.30 -7.94 5.70
N VAL A 26 -9.22 -7.19 5.45
CA VAL A 26 -8.29 -7.43 4.34
C VAL A 26 -7.02 -8.07 4.87
N GLU A 27 -6.81 -9.33 4.49
CA GLU A 27 -5.57 -10.05 4.77
C GLU A 27 -4.40 -9.48 3.96
N ALA A 28 -3.24 -9.38 4.59
CA ALA A 28 -2.03 -8.92 3.94
C ALA A 28 -0.76 -9.44 4.63
N ASP A 29 0.26 -9.75 3.83
CA ASP A 29 1.57 -10.20 4.30
C ASP A 29 2.60 -9.08 4.23
N VAL A 30 3.33 -8.86 5.31
CA VAL A 30 4.43 -7.88 5.38
C VAL A 30 5.76 -8.58 5.04
N ASN A 31 6.53 -8.00 4.13
CA ASN A 31 7.85 -8.48 3.74
C ASN A 31 8.80 -7.30 3.62
N GLY A 32 9.98 -7.33 4.22
CA GLY A 32 10.95 -6.25 4.04
C GLY A 32 11.96 -6.11 5.16
N ASN A 33 12.52 -4.91 5.25
CA ASN A 33 13.46 -4.49 6.28
C ASN A 33 13.21 -3.04 6.68
N GLU A 34 14.12 -2.46 7.47
CA GLU A 34 13.98 -1.10 7.99
C GLU A 34 14.00 0.01 6.92
N HIS A 35 14.55 -0.25 5.73
CA HIS A 35 14.69 0.74 4.67
C HIS A 35 13.60 0.62 3.59
N VAL A 36 13.19 -0.61 3.27
CA VAL A 36 12.13 -0.87 2.29
C VAL A 36 11.30 -2.05 2.75
N ALA A 37 9.99 -1.88 2.70
CA ALA A 37 9.04 -2.94 3.00
C ALA A 37 7.87 -2.96 2.02
N LEU A 38 7.22 -4.11 1.97
CA LEU A 38 6.14 -4.47 1.09
C LEU A 38 4.98 -5.01 1.92
N VAL A 39 3.77 -4.65 1.54
CA VAL A 39 2.51 -5.22 2.03
C VAL A 39 1.84 -5.89 0.84
N SER A 40 1.91 -7.21 0.78
CA SER A 40 1.28 -8.04 -0.23
C SER A 40 -0.17 -8.27 0.14
N VAL A 41 -1.11 -7.74 -0.66
CA VAL A 41 -2.54 -7.74 -0.33
C VAL A 41 -3.32 -8.71 -1.22
N TYR A 42 -2.96 -8.76 -2.51
CA TYR A 42 -3.62 -9.62 -3.48
C TYR A 42 -2.76 -9.80 -4.73
N THR A 43 -3.17 -10.69 -5.62
CA THR A 43 -2.55 -10.83 -6.94
C THR A 43 -2.57 -9.48 -7.65
N ASN A 44 -1.38 -8.98 -8.02
CA ASN A 44 -1.16 -7.65 -8.59
C ASN A 44 -1.56 -6.45 -7.71
N LEU A 45 -1.73 -6.63 -6.39
CA LEU A 45 -1.88 -5.53 -5.44
C LEU A 45 -0.85 -5.68 -4.33
N VAL A 46 0.28 -5.01 -4.53
CA VAL A 46 1.36 -4.90 -3.56
C VAL A 46 1.60 -3.42 -3.29
N VAL A 47 1.65 -3.06 -2.01
CA VAL A 47 2.02 -1.72 -1.54
C VAL A 47 3.48 -1.76 -1.11
N TRP A 48 4.30 -0.84 -1.59
CA TRP A 48 5.68 -0.67 -1.12
C TRP A 48 5.79 0.61 -0.31
N THR A 49 6.74 0.64 0.62
CA THR A 49 7.05 1.79 1.46
C THR A 49 8.53 1.85 1.76
N ASP A 50 9.04 3.07 1.83
CA ASP A 50 10.38 3.43 2.33
C ASP A 50 10.33 3.98 3.77
N GLY A 51 9.17 3.90 4.42
CA GLY A 51 8.91 4.50 5.74
C GLY A 51 8.29 5.88 5.67
N THR A 52 8.35 6.57 4.52
CA THR A 52 7.78 7.92 4.32
C THR A 52 6.48 7.89 3.52
N TYR A 53 6.42 7.06 2.47
CA TYR A 53 5.24 6.95 1.61
C TYR A 53 4.86 5.51 1.34
N PHE A 54 3.57 5.23 1.39
CA PHE A 54 2.99 4.05 0.75
C PHE A 54 2.78 4.33 -0.73
N SER A 55 3.09 3.35 -1.59
CA SER A 55 2.86 3.44 -3.03
C SER A 55 2.43 2.10 -3.61
N TRP A 56 1.51 2.10 -4.57
CA TRP A 56 0.98 0.88 -5.20
C TRP A 56 0.53 1.15 -6.62
N TRP A 57 0.46 0.09 -7.43
CA TRP A 57 -0.04 0.21 -8.79
C TRP A 57 -1.54 0.56 -8.78
N SER A 58 -1.90 1.66 -9.43
CA SER A 58 -3.28 2.16 -9.46
C SER A 58 -4.24 1.34 -10.35
N GLY A 59 -3.73 0.40 -11.14
CA GLY A 59 -4.50 -0.26 -12.20
C GLY A 59 -4.47 0.46 -13.54
N ARG A 60 -3.91 1.67 -13.61
CA ARG A 60 -3.90 2.48 -14.83
C ARG A 60 -2.54 2.43 -15.51
N LEU A 61 -2.57 2.64 -16.83
CA LEU A 61 -1.39 2.84 -17.66
C LEU A 61 -1.39 4.27 -18.19
N THR A 62 -0.20 4.86 -18.36
CA THR A 62 -0.06 6.14 -19.07
C THR A 62 -0.50 5.96 -20.53
N LYS A 63 -1.09 7.03 -21.10
CA LYS A 63 -1.70 6.95 -22.45
C LYS A 63 -0.67 6.60 -23.54
N VAL A 64 0.50 7.22 -23.49
CA VAL A 64 1.51 7.13 -24.55
C VAL A 64 2.47 5.96 -24.31
N ALA A 65 3.22 5.99 -23.21
CA ALA A 65 4.28 5.02 -22.96
C ALA A 65 3.80 3.70 -22.33
N ARG A 66 2.49 3.56 -22.08
CA ARG A 66 1.88 2.38 -21.42
C ARG A 66 2.58 1.97 -20.11
N ARG A 67 3.12 2.95 -19.37
CA ARG A 67 3.79 2.74 -18.07
C ARG A 67 2.76 2.65 -16.96
N ARG A 68 3.03 1.84 -15.93
CA ARG A 68 2.17 1.75 -14.73
C ARG A 68 2.10 3.11 -14.03
N VAL A 69 0.88 3.55 -13.73
CA VAL A 69 0.64 4.71 -12.88
C VAL A 69 0.55 4.22 -11.44
N TYR A 70 1.33 4.82 -10.56
CA TYR A 70 1.32 4.50 -9.13
C TYR A 70 0.49 5.53 -8.36
N ALA A 71 -0.30 5.03 -7.42
CA ALA A 71 -0.93 5.83 -6.38
C ALA A 71 0.01 5.89 -5.18
N TYR A 72 -0.06 6.97 -4.41
CA TYR A 72 0.72 7.12 -3.18
C TYR A 72 -0.10 7.72 -2.04
N CYS A 73 0.37 7.52 -0.81
CA CYS A 73 -0.17 8.08 0.44
C CYS A 73 0.97 8.27 1.46
N PRO A 74 1.03 9.36 2.23
CA PRO A 74 1.98 9.49 3.33
C PRO A 74 1.85 8.33 4.33
N SER A 75 2.96 7.87 4.90
CA SER A 75 2.99 6.74 5.84
C SER A 75 2.43 7.07 7.23
N ASP A 76 2.22 8.36 7.51
CA ASP A 76 1.65 8.86 8.76
C ASP A 76 0.12 8.76 8.81
N ASP A 77 -0.52 8.46 7.67
CA ASP A 77 -1.95 8.15 7.61
C ASP A 77 -2.19 6.74 7.01
N PRO A 78 -1.87 5.68 7.78
CA PRO A 78 -2.06 4.29 7.32
C PRO A 78 -3.54 3.94 7.12
N LEU A 79 -4.47 4.61 7.80
CA LEU A 79 -5.91 4.37 7.63
C LEU A 79 -6.41 4.84 6.26
N THR A 80 -6.00 6.03 5.81
CA THR A 80 -6.34 6.50 4.46
C THR A 80 -5.72 5.61 3.40
N ALA A 81 -4.48 5.17 3.59
CA ALA A 81 -3.86 4.18 2.70
C ALA A 81 -4.64 2.87 2.65
N ALA A 82 -5.00 2.29 3.81
CA ALA A 82 -5.76 1.06 3.92
C ALA A 82 -7.11 1.16 3.19
N ARG A 83 -7.89 2.23 3.43
CA ARG A 83 -9.17 2.46 2.72
C ARG A 83 -9.01 2.45 1.21
N ARG A 84 -8.01 3.17 0.69
CA ARG A 84 -7.77 3.27 -0.76
C ARG A 84 -7.28 1.95 -1.36
N VAL A 85 -6.50 1.18 -0.61
CA VAL A 85 -6.03 -0.15 -1.00
C VAL A 85 -7.19 -1.14 -1.00
N SER A 86 -8.06 -1.14 0.01
CA SER A 86 -9.28 -1.96 0.06
C SER A 86 -10.22 -1.66 -1.10
N MET A 87 -10.46 -0.38 -1.42
CA MET A 87 -11.24 -0.01 -2.61
C MET A 87 -10.59 -0.52 -3.92
N ARG A 88 -9.25 -0.52 -4.00
CA ARG A 88 -8.55 -1.05 -5.17
C ARG A 88 -8.69 -2.57 -5.25
N LEU A 89 -8.62 -3.28 -4.13
CA LEU A 89 -8.84 -4.72 -4.04
C LEU A 89 -10.23 -5.10 -4.55
N GLU A 90 -11.28 -4.40 -4.12
CA GLU A 90 -12.63 -4.63 -4.61
C GLU A 90 -12.73 -4.43 -6.13
N ASN A 91 -12.09 -3.39 -6.67
CA ASN A 91 -12.05 -3.14 -8.10
C ASN A 91 -11.34 -4.25 -8.87
N LEU A 92 -10.24 -4.80 -8.32
CA LEU A 92 -9.55 -5.95 -8.91
C LEU A 92 -10.45 -7.18 -8.93
N LYS A 93 -11.06 -7.51 -7.78
CA LYS A 93 -11.98 -8.65 -7.67
C LYS A 93 -13.18 -8.51 -8.61
N ARG A 94 -13.70 -7.29 -8.83
CA ARG A 94 -14.75 -7.02 -9.85
C ARG A 94 -14.24 -7.32 -11.26
N GLN A 95 -13.11 -6.73 -11.64
CA GLN A 95 -12.51 -6.91 -12.98
C GLN A 95 -12.18 -8.36 -13.33
N GLU A 96 -11.82 -9.19 -12.34
CA GLU A 96 -11.55 -10.61 -12.54
C GLU A 96 -12.81 -11.45 -12.75
N ARG A 97 -13.96 -11.06 -12.17
CA ARG A 97 -15.24 -11.73 -12.41
C ARG A 97 -15.83 -11.44 -13.79
N ASP A 98 -15.49 -10.28 -14.35
CA ASP A 98 -16.00 -9.82 -15.64
C ASP A 98 -15.10 -10.25 -16.83
N ARG A 99 -14.08 -11.10 -16.57
CA ARG A 99 -13.18 -11.67 -17.57
C ARG A 99 -13.58 -13.08 -17.95
#